data_AF-A0A0G0ZNX8-F1
#
_entry.id   AF-A0A0G0ZNX8-F1
#
_cell.length_a   1.000
_cell.length_b   1.000
_cell.length_c   1.000
_cell.angle_alpha   90.00
_cell.angle_beta   90.00
_cell.angle_gamma   90.00
#
_symmetry.space_group_name_H-M   'P 1'
#
loop_
_entity.id
_entity.type
_entity.pdbx_description
1 polymer ?
#
loop_
_entity_poly.entity_id
_entity_poly.type
_entity_poly.pdbx_seq_one_letter_code
_entity_poly.pdbx_strand_id
1 'polypeptide(L)' 'MYAFDAEWLWGNINKIKNKNAQAEYYLTDLIKMACDQQKKIEAMPVANIIEALQPNSKEELEILEKLAVE' A
#
# COMPACT_ATOMS: atom_id res chain seq x y z
N MET A 1 0.72 3.74 3.18
CA MET A 1 -0.34 3.46 4.17
C MET A 1 -1.71 3.67 3.50
N TYR A 2 -2.73 2.90 3.88
CA TYR A 2 -4.07 3.00 3.29
C TYR A 2 -5.12 3.05 4.39
N ALA A 3 -6.20 3.79 4.14
CA ALA A 3 -7.43 3.76 4.92
C ALA A 3 -8.59 3.52 3.95
N PHE A 4 -9.38 2.48 4.21
CA PHE A 4 -10.53 2.10 3.38
C PHE A 4 -11.81 2.25 4.19
N ASP A 5 -12.90 2.57 3.50
CA ASP A 5 -14.23 2.28 4.03
C ASP A 5 -14.35 0.76 4.28
N ALA A 6 -14.72 0.38 5.50
CA ALA A 6 -14.68 -1.00 5.94
C ALA A 6 -15.68 -1.88 5.19
N GLU A 7 -16.91 -1.40 4.98
CA GLU A 7 -17.94 -2.16 4.26
C GLU A 7 -17.52 -2.40 2.81
N TRP A 8 -16.98 -1.38 2.15
CA TRP A 8 -16.46 -1.49 0.81
C TRP A 8 -15.28 -2.46 0.73
N LEU A 9 -14.33 -2.39 1.67
CA LEU A 9 -13.18 -3.29 1.72
C LEU A 9 -13.65 -4.76 1.80
N TRP A 10 -14.49 -5.09 2.78
CA TRP A 10 -14.94 -6.47 2.99
C TRP A 10 -15.81 -6.98 1.84
N GLY A 11 -16.58 -6.10 1.19
CA GLY A 11 -17.36 -6.43 -0.01
C GLY A 11 -16.53 -6.66 -1.29
N ASN A 12 -15.22 -6.33 -1.28
CA ASN A 12 -14.38 -6.38 -2.48
C ASN A 12 -13.08 -7.18 -2.32
N ILE A 13 -12.54 -7.36 -1.12
CA ILE A 13 -11.24 -8.02 -0.86
C ILE A 13 -11.15 -9.42 -1.47
N ASN A 14 -12.25 -10.20 -1.44
CA ASN A 14 -12.32 -11.55 -1.99
C ASN A 14 -12.34 -11.60 -3.54
N LYS A 15 -12.45 -10.45 -4.22
CA LYS A 15 -12.47 -10.36 -5.68
C LYS A 15 -11.07 -10.25 -6.29
N ILE A 16 -10.06 -9.92 -5.48
CA ILE A 16 -8.65 -9.85 -5.92
C ILE A 16 -8.22 -11.21 -6.48
N LYS A 17 -7.40 -11.18 -7.53
CA LYS A 17 -6.91 -12.37 -8.22
C LYS A 17 -5.40 -12.41 -8.16
N ASN A 18 -4.84 -13.60 -8.07
CA ASN A 18 -3.41 -13.82 -8.04
C ASN A 18 -2.80 -13.98 -9.45
N LYS A 19 -3.35 -13.27 -10.44
CA LYS A 19 -2.90 -13.32 -11.83
C LYS A 19 -1.89 -12.21 -12.10
N ASN A 20 -0.77 -12.26 -11.39
CA ASN A 20 0.36 -11.32 -11.52
C ASN A 20 1.69 -12.07 -11.51
N ALA A 21 2.80 -11.33 -11.67
CA ALA A 21 4.14 -11.89 -11.81
C ALA A 21 4.59 -12.76 -10.62
N GLN A 22 4.06 -12.50 -9.41
CA GLN A 22 4.40 -13.25 -8.19
C GLN A 22 3.36 -14.32 -7.83
N ALA A 23 2.23 -14.38 -8.55
CA ALA A 23 1.10 -15.25 -8.23
C ALA A 23 0.50 -15.04 -6.83
N GLU A 24 0.48 -13.79 -6.35
CA GLU A 24 0.00 -13.39 -5.01
C GLU A 24 -1.26 -12.50 -5.07
N TYR A 25 -2.01 -12.39 -3.97
CA TYR A 25 -3.14 -11.47 -3.88
C TYR A 25 -2.66 -10.09 -3.45
N TYR A 26 -2.48 -9.18 -4.40
CA TYR A 26 -1.99 -7.83 -4.10
C TYR A 26 -3.09 -6.95 -3.51
N LEU A 27 -2.86 -6.43 -2.30
CA LEU A 27 -3.75 -5.45 -1.67
C LEU A 27 -3.95 -4.20 -2.54
N THR A 28 -2.91 -3.82 -3.30
CA THR A 28 -2.94 -2.66 -4.21
C THR A 28 -3.93 -2.79 -5.36
N ASP A 29 -4.36 -4.02 -5.72
CA ASP A 29 -5.40 -4.23 -6.73
C ASP A 29 -6.77 -3.66 -6.28
N LEU A 30 -6.98 -3.47 -4.98
CA LEU A 30 -8.15 -2.74 -4.48
C LEU A 30 -8.18 -1.29 -4.98
N ILE A 31 -7.03 -0.63 -5.13
CA ILE A 31 -6.97 0.76 -5.62
C ILE A 31 -7.40 0.80 -7.09
N LYS A 32 -6.91 -0.15 -7.90
CA LYS A 32 -7.36 -0.31 -9.29
C LYS A 32 -8.87 -0.55 -9.34
N MET A 33 -9.38 -1.46 -8.50
CA MET A 33 -10.80 -1.78 -8.45
C MET A 33 -11.67 -0.59 -8.02
N ALA A 34 -11.21 0.20 -7.05
CA ALA A 34 -11.88 1.43 -6.64
C ALA A 34 -11.95 2.45 -7.78
N CYS A 35 -10.85 2.62 -8.55
CA CYS A 35 -10.83 3.43 -9.76
C CYS A 35 -11.85 2.94 -10.80
N ASP A 36 -11.86 1.64 -11.11
CA ASP A 36 -12.78 1.05 -12.09
C ASP A 36 -14.25 1.19 -11.65
N GLN A 37 -14.52 1.17 -10.34
CA GLN A 37 -15.84 1.42 -9.74
C GLN A 37 -16.19 2.91 -9.59
N GLN A 38 -15.34 3.82 -10.07
CA GLN A 38 -15.51 5.27 -9.93
C GLN A 38 -15.71 5.73 -8.48
N LYS A 39 -15.06 5.05 -7.53
CA LYS A 39 -15.05 5.48 -6.13
C LYS A 39 -14.15 6.71 -5.98
N LYS A 40 -14.49 7.56 -5.00
CA LYS A 40 -13.64 8.67 -4.60
C LYS A 40 -12.35 8.10 -3.98
N ILE A 41 -11.21 8.53 -4.50
CA ILE A 41 -9.88 8.15 -4.00
C ILE A 41 -9.13 9.45 -3.70
N GLU A 42 -8.56 9.54 -2.50
CA GLU A 42 -7.70 10.64 -2.09
C GLU A 42 -6.29 10.12 -1.87
N ALA A 43 -5.31 10.80 -2.47
CA ALA A 43 -3.90 10.55 -2.23
C ALA A 43 -3.35 11.70 -1.39
N MET A 44 -2.86 11.40 -0.19
CA MET A 44 -2.27 12.39 0.70
C MET A 44 -0.74 12.31 0.61
N PRO A 45 -0.04 13.41 0.26
CA PRO A 45 1.41 13.42 0.31
C PRO A 45 1.87 13.30 1.76
N VAL A 46 2.93 12.53 1.98
CA VAL A 46 3.57 12.45 3.30
C VAL A 46 4.47 13.66 3.46
N ALA A 47 4.35 14.36 4.59
CA ALA A 47 5.12 15.57 4.85
C ALA A 47 6.61 15.29 5.10
N ASN A 48 6.90 14.20 5.80
CA ASN A 48 8.26 13.70 6.04
C ASN A 48 8.42 12.32 5.41
N ILE A 49 9.21 12.23 4.33
CA ILE A 49 9.38 10.97 3.60
C ILE A 49 9.96 9.86 4.48
N ILE A 50 10.76 10.19 5.50
CA ILE A 50 11.38 9.22 6.41
C ILE A 50 10.31 8.37 7.12
N GLU A 51 9.17 8.96 7.47
CA GLU A 51 8.06 8.25 8.14
C GLU A 51 7.37 7.21 7.23
N ALA A 52 7.59 7.28 5.92
CA ALA A 52 6.99 6.37 4.94
C ALA A 52 7.96 5.31 4.41
N LEU A 53 9.25 5.39 4.74
CA LEU A 53 10.24 4.40 4.31
C LEU A 53 10.06 3.09 5.08
N GLN A 54 10.12 1.97 4.38
CA GLN A 54 9.94 0.63 4.92
C GLN A 54 11.02 -0.30 4.32
N PRO A 55 11.91 -0.89 5.14
CA PRO A 55 12.97 -1.75 4.62
C PRO A 55 12.45 -3.17 4.34
N ASN A 56 12.87 -3.74 3.22
CA ASN A 56 12.63 -5.12 2.84
C ASN A 56 13.87 -6.01 2.98
N SER A 57 15.04 -5.42 3.22
CA SER A 57 16.30 -6.12 3.46
C SER A 57 17.03 -5.59 4.70
N LYS A 58 18.06 -6.32 5.14
CA LYS A 58 18.89 -5.88 6.28
C LYS A 58 19.72 -4.66 5.90
N GLU A 59 20.24 -4.64 4.68
CA GLU A 59 21.01 -3.53 4.14
C GLU A 59 20.16 -2.25 4.07
N GLU A 60 18.89 -2.37 3.66
CA GLU A 60 17.94 -1.26 3.67
C GLU A 60 17.63 -0.78 5.10
N LEU A 61 17.47 -1.70 6.05
CA LEU A 61 17.26 -1.36 7.46
C LEU A 61 18.44 -0.56 8.03
N GLU A 62 19.67 -1.02 7.81
CA GLU A 62 20.89 -0.32 8.26
C GLU A 62 21.01 1.10 7.69
N ILE A 63 20.54 1.31 6.46
CA ILE A 63 20.49 2.64 5.84
C ILE A 63 19.45 3.52 6.56
N LEU A 64 18.24 2.99 6.80
CA LEU A 64 17.16 3.74 7.45
C LEU A 64 17.48 4.10 8.90
N GLU A 65 18.13 3.20 9.65
CA GLU A 65 18.55 3.47 11.03
C GLU A 65 19.53 4.66 11.11
N LYS A 66 20.39 4.85 10.10
CA LYS A 66 21.30 6.01 10.06
C LYS A 66 20.56 7.32 9.74
N LEU A 67 19.50 7.25 8.93
CA LEU A 67 18.70 8.41 8.54
C LEU A 67 17.73 8.87 9.65
N ALA A 68 17.29 7.95 10.51
CA ALA A 68 16.30 8.24 11.57
C ALA A 68 16.92 8.79 12.88
N VAL A 69 18.25 8.85 12.98
CA VAL A 69 18.99 9.22 14.19
C VAL A 69 19.54 10.67 14.14
N GLU A 70 19.22 11.44 13.08
CA GLU A 70 19.48 12.88 13.00
C GLU A 70 18.33 13.74 13.53
#